data_AF-A0A1H8W484-F1
#
_entry.id   AF-A0A1H8W484-F1
#
_cell.length_a   1.000
_cell.length_b   1.000
_cell.length_c   1.000
_cell.angle_alpha   90.00
_cell.angle_beta   90.00
_cell.angle_gamma   90.00
#
_symmetry.space_group_name_H-M   'P 1'
#
loop_
_entity.id
_entity.type
_entity.pdbx_description
1 polymer ?
#
loop_
_entity_poly.entity_id
_entity_poly.type
_entity_poly.pdbx_seq_one_letter_code
_entity_poly.pdbx_strand_id
1 'polypeptide(L)'
;MPGSEGKDRFFTIGVDRFEKVEIEELAFDVKGDVAMARAIGSLTCRTSDAAALKGNVSARLSFDAEMNLATCAVSRREIKLLSTGGTFGDVVKALGEEISRSLGDGLSKEAKKLCQ
;
A
#
# COMPACT_ATOMS: atom_id res chain seq x y z
N MET A 1 19.53 30.51 27.80
CA MET A 1 19.62 31.23 26.50
C MET A 1 20.89 30.78 25.81
N PRO A 2 21.03 30.83 24.47
CA PRO A 2 20.12 30.56 23.35
C PRO A 2 20.82 29.68 22.26
N GLY A 3 20.16 29.40 21.12
CA GLY A 3 20.78 28.85 19.89
C GLY A 3 19.87 27.85 19.17
N SER A 4 18.88 28.31 18.38
CA SER A 4 18.95 28.59 16.93
C SER A 4 18.92 27.33 16.08
N GLU A 5 17.80 27.09 15.38
CA GLU A 5 17.80 26.78 13.94
C GLU A 5 16.37 26.87 13.38
N GLY A 6 16.24 27.62 12.30
CA GLY A 6 15.00 27.73 11.54
C GLY A 6 14.87 26.61 10.50
N LYS A 7 13.81 26.78 9.70
CA LYS A 7 13.39 26.03 8.51
C LYS A 7 12.55 24.78 8.76
N ASP A 8 11.38 24.88 8.12
CA ASP A 8 10.46 23.84 7.76
C ASP A 8 9.51 23.33 8.85
N ARG A 9 8.46 24.14 9.06
CA ARG A 9 7.15 23.67 9.54
C ARG A 9 6.52 22.75 8.48
N PHE A 10 7.12 21.60 8.22
CA PHE A 10 6.40 20.46 7.67
C PHE A 10 5.42 20.03 8.76
N PHE A 11 4.15 20.40 8.61
CA PHE A 11 3.08 19.84 9.42
C PHE A 11 3.19 18.32 9.31
N THR A 12 3.63 17.66 10.37
CA THR A 12 3.66 16.21 10.43
C THR A 12 2.23 15.72 10.28
N ILE A 13 1.87 15.28 9.07
CA ILE A 13 0.61 14.57 8.84
C ILE A 13 0.79 13.21 9.51
N GLY A 14 0.55 13.17 10.83
CA GLY A 14 0.61 11.95 11.62
C GLY A 14 -0.55 11.04 11.21
N VAL A 15 -0.31 10.15 10.25
CA VAL A 15 -1.20 9.03 9.93
C VAL A 15 -0.99 7.97 11.01
N ASP A 16 -1.59 8.20 12.16
CA ASP A 16 -1.35 7.40 13.37
C ASP A 16 -2.49 6.40 13.65
N ARG A 17 -3.56 6.43 12.84
CA ARG A 17 -4.67 5.49 12.97
C ARG A 17 -4.99 4.81 11.67
N PHE A 18 -4.53 3.57 11.58
CA PHE A 18 -5.06 2.58 10.66
C PHE A 18 -6.48 2.26 11.09
N GLU A 19 -7.48 2.66 10.31
CA GLU A 19 -8.88 2.56 10.72
C GLU A 19 -9.48 1.23 10.27
N LYS A 20 -9.28 0.89 8.99
CA LYS A 20 -9.86 -0.34 8.42
C LYS A 20 -8.99 -0.83 7.27
N VAL A 21 -8.78 -2.15 7.23
CA VAL A 21 -8.45 -2.86 5.99
C VAL A 21 -9.54 -3.85 5.69
N GLU A 22 -9.91 -3.88 4.43
CA GLU A 22 -10.90 -4.80 3.89
C GLU A 22 -10.33 -5.43 2.63
N ILE A 23 -10.35 -6.75 2.58
CA ILE A 23 -10.06 -7.51 1.37
C ILE A 23 -11.42 -7.86 0.80
N GLU A 24 -11.77 -7.22 -0.31
CA GLU A 24 -13.06 -7.38 -0.97
C GLU A 24 -13.07 -8.66 -1.81
N GLU A 25 -11.97 -8.90 -2.52
CA GLU A 25 -11.80 -10.08 -3.35
C GLU A 25 -10.40 -10.63 -3.16
N LEU A 26 -10.30 -11.95 -3.06
CA LEU A 26 -9.04 -12.67 -3.09
C LEU A 26 -9.25 -13.96 -3.86
N ALA A 27 -8.45 -14.15 -4.90
CA ALA A 27 -8.49 -15.33 -5.74
C ALA A 27 -7.06 -15.83 -5.97
N PHE A 28 -6.90 -17.14 -5.81
CA PHE A 28 -5.68 -17.84 -6.18
C PHE A 28 -6.03 -18.88 -7.24
N ASP A 29 -5.31 -18.88 -8.34
CA ASP A 29 -5.41 -19.87 -9.40
C ASP A 29 -4.04 -20.54 -9.56
N VAL A 30 -4.00 -21.87 -9.64
CA VAL A 30 -2.76 -22.62 -9.80
C VAL A 30 -2.91 -23.53 -10.99
N LYS A 31 -2.03 -23.35 -11.97
CA LYS A 31 -2.00 -24.13 -13.21
C LYS A 31 -0.60 -24.66 -13.47
N GLY A 32 -0.38 -25.93 -13.14
CA GLY A 32 0.95 -26.53 -13.17
C GLY A 32 1.89 -25.81 -12.20
N ASP A 33 3.03 -25.34 -12.72
CA ASP A 33 4.02 -24.61 -11.92
C ASP A 33 3.77 -23.10 -11.87
N VAL A 34 2.61 -22.60 -12.32
CA VAL A 34 2.28 -21.17 -12.27
C VAL A 34 1.14 -20.93 -11.30
N ALA A 35 1.36 -20.04 -10.34
CA ALA A 35 0.35 -19.53 -9.43
C ALA A 35 0.03 -18.07 -9.78
N MET A 36 -1.24 -17.76 -9.94
CA MET A 36 -1.76 -16.41 -10.07
C MET A 36 -2.52 -16.03 -8.80
N ALA A 37 -2.21 -14.86 -8.25
CA ALA A 37 -2.88 -14.27 -7.10
C ALA A 37 -3.48 -12.94 -7.51
N ARG A 38 -4.79 -12.79 -7.30
CA ARG A 38 -5.52 -11.55 -7.52
C ARG A 38 -6.20 -11.13 -6.23
N ALA A 39 -6.01 -9.88 -5.83
CA ALA A 39 -6.66 -9.33 -4.66
C ALA A 39 -7.18 -7.93 -4.96
N ILE A 40 -8.37 -7.61 -4.45
CA ILE A 40 -8.86 -6.24 -4.38
C ILE A 40 -9.07 -5.93 -2.92
N GLY A 41 -8.45 -4.84 -2.46
CA GLY A 41 -8.57 -4.41 -1.08
C GLY A 41 -8.78 -2.90 -0.99
N SER A 42 -9.37 -2.49 0.12
CA SER A 42 -9.45 -1.10 0.50
C SER A 42 -8.75 -0.88 1.85
N LEU A 43 -8.05 0.25 1.92
CA LEU A 43 -7.37 0.73 3.10
C LEU A 43 -7.98 2.07 3.47
N THR A 44 -8.44 2.20 4.71
CA THR A 44 -8.83 3.49 5.29
C THR A 44 -7.90 3.84 6.43
N CYS A 45 -7.23 4.98 6.30
CA CYS A 45 -6.38 5.56 7.32
C CYS A 45 -6.97 6.89 7.77
N ARG A 46 -6.83 7.18 9.05
CA ARG A 46 -7.22 8.45 9.66
C ARG A 46 -6.01 9.05 10.34
N THR A 47 -5.89 10.37 10.25
CA THR A 47 -4.89 11.09 11.04
C THR A 47 -5.21 10.95 12.53
N SER A 48 -4.18 11.02 13.37
CA SER A 48 -4.34 11.00 14.83
C SER A 48 -5.30 12.07 15.32
N ASP A 49 -5.94 11.84 16.47
CA ASP A 49 -6.74 12.86 17.15
C ASP A 49 -5.90 14.07 17.59
N ALA A 50 -4.59 13.88 17.75
CA ALA A 50 -3.60 14.89 18.09
C ALA A 50 -2.96 15.58 16.86
N ALA A 51 -3.35 15.20 15.62
CA ALA A 51 -2.80 15.81 14.43
C ALA A 51 -3.29 17.26 14.27
N ALA A 52 -2.38 18.16 13.86
CA ALA A 52 -2.69 19.57 13.60
C ALA A 52 -3.74 19.75 12.48
N LEU A 53 -3.80 18.80 11.54
CA LEU A 53 -4.82 18.70 10.52
C LEU A 53 -5.48 17.33 10.62
N LYS A 54 -6.76 17.34 10.99
CA LYS A 54 -7.58 16.13 11.00
C LYS A 54 -8.07 15.82 9.59
N GLY A 55 -7.96 14.56 9.19
CA GLY A 55 -8.55 14.07 7.96
C GLY A 55 -8.45 12.57 7.85
N ASN A 56 -8.99 12.06 6.76
CA ASN A 56 -8.96 10.65 6.42
C ASN A 56 -8.46 10.45 5.00
N VAL A 57 -8.02 9.23 4.73
CA VAL A 57 -7.78 8.76 3.38
C VAL A 57 -8.34 7.36 3.25
N SER A 58 -9.06 7.14 2.16
CA SER A 58 -9.39 5.81 1.70
C SER A 58 -8.68 5.56 0.37
N ALA A 59 -8.16 4.36 0.19
CA ALA A 59 -7.51 3.92 -1.03
C ALA A 59 -8.00 2.52 -1.36
N ARG A 60 -8.47 2.32 -2.58
CA ARG A 60 -8.83 1.01 -3.11
C ARG A 60 -7.77 0.58 -4.11
N LEU A 61 -7.23 -0.61 -3.92
CA LEU A 61 -6.11 -1.14 -4.68
C LEU A 61 -6.51 -2.49 -5.27
N SER A 62 -6.18 -2.71 -6.54
CA SER A 62 -6.14 -4.05 -7.12
C SER A 62 -4.70 -4.51 -7.21
N PHE A 63 -4.51 -5.77 -6.88
CA PHE A 63 -3.26 -6.48 -6.91
C PHE A 63 -3.41 -7.69 -7.82
N ASP A 64 -2.49 -7.87 -8.75
CA ASP A 64 -2.35 -9.06 -9.58
C ASP A 64 -0.88 -9.48 -9.57
N ALA A 65 -0.61 -10.74 -9.25
CA ALA A 65 0.72 -11.30 -9.47
C ALA A 65 0.68 -12.72 -9.99
N GLU A 66 1.75 -13.03 -10.69
CA GLU A 66 2.07 -14.34 -11.23
C GLU A 66 3.43 -14.77 -10.69
N MET A 67 3.48 -16.01 -10.20
CA MET A 67 4.66 -16.63 -9.65
C MET A 67 4.83 -18.02 -10.23
N ASN A 68 6.05 -18.35 -10.65
CA ASN A 68 6.42 -19.71 -10.96
C ASN A 68 6.80 -20.43 -9.65
N LEU A 69 6.07 -21.48 -9.29
CA LEU A 69 6.24 -22.25 -8.05
C LEU A 69 7.49 -23.14 -8.07
N ALA A 70 7.95 -23.59 -9.23
CA ALA A 70 9.14 -24.44 -9.35
C ALA A 70 10.45 -23.65 -9.16
N THR A 71 10.48 -22.38 -9.57
CA THR A 71 11.64 -21.49 -9.47
C THR A 71 11.47 -20.40 -8.42
N CYS A 72 10.27 -20.25 -7.87
CA CYS A 72 9.85 -19.16 -7.01
C CYS A 72 10.06 -17.76 -7.60
N ALA A 73 10.16 -17.65 -8.93
CA ALA A 73 10.29 -16.38 -9.61
C ALA A 73 8.92 -15.72 -9.76
N VAL A 74 8.78 -14.48 -9.28
CA VAL A 74 7.57 -13.68 -9.50
C VAL A 74 7.70 -12.96 -10.86
N SER A 75 7.06 -13.51 -11.88
CA SER A 75 7.13 -13.10 -13.29
C SER A 75 6.35 -11.83 -13.59
N ARG A 76 5.17 -11.67 -12.95
CA ARG A 76 4.33 -10.48 -13.10
C ARG A 76 3.87 -9.99 -11.75
N ARG A 77 3.88 -8.67 -11.57
CA ARG A 77 3.33 -7.94 -10.43
C ARG A 77 2.72 -6.66 -10.95
N GLU A 78 1.42 -6.49 -10.75
CA GLU A 78 0.68 -5.32 -11.17
C GLU A 78 -0.16 -4.84 -9.99
N ILE A 79 0.10 -3.60 -9.60
CA ILE A 79 -0.62 -2.93 -8.51
C ILE A 79 -1.25 -1.69 -9.11
N LYS A 80 -2.56 -1.55 -8.96
CA LYS A 80 -3.30 -0.40 -9.45
C LYS A 80 -4.09 0.22 -8.31
N LEU A 81 -3.97 1.52 -8.20
CA LEU A 81 -4.87 2.33 -7.37
C LEU A 81 -6.18 2.52 -8.15
N LEU A 82 -7.23 1.81 -7.73
CA LEU A 82 -8.55 1.86 -8.36
C LEU A 82 -9.27 3.17 -8.01
N SER A 83 -9.18 3.59 -6.75
CA SER A 83 -9.78 4.85 -6.30
C SER A 83 -9.11 5.36 -5.03
N THR A 84 -9.21 6.66 -4.81
CA THR A 84 -8.90 7.29 -3.52
C THR A 84 -10.06 8.16 -3.07
N GLY A 85 -10.16 8.38 -1.77
CA GLY A 85 -11.15 9.25 -1.15
C GLY A 85 -10.67 9.82 0.18
N GLY A 86 -11.52 10.62 0.81
CA GLY A 86 -11.20 11.34 2.04
C GLY A 86 -10.44 12.64 1.82
N THR A 87 -10.17 13.36 2.90
CA THR A 87 -9.50 14.66 2.92
C THR A 87 -8.14 14.67 2.22
N PHE A 88 -7.41 13.54 2.26
CA PHE A 88 -6.08 13.41 1.65
C PHE A 88 -6.06 12.53 0.39
N GLY A 89 -7.23 12.30 -0.22
CA GLY A 89 -7.35 11.43 -1.40
C GLY A 89 -6.49 11.87 -2.59
N ASP A 90 -6.35 13.18 -2.81
CA ASP A 90 -5.51 13.73 -3.91
C ASP A 90 -4.01 13.57 -3.64
N VAL A 91 -3.59 13.65 -2.38
CA VAL A 91 -2.20 13.42 -1.98
C VAL A 91 -1.83 11.96 -2.24
N VAL A 92 -2.69 11.02 -1.83
CA VAL A 92 -2.46 9.58 -2.07
C VAL A 92 -2.52 9.24 -3.56
N LYS A 93 -3.38 9.92 -4.32
CA LYS A 93 -3.40 9.76 -5.79
C LYS A 93 -2.06 10.19 -6.42
N ALA A 94 -1.48 11.30 -5.98
CA ALA A 94 -0.17 11.76 -6.45
C ALA A 94 0.97 10.80 -6.06
N LEU A 95 0.85 10.11 -4.92
CA LEU A 95 1.81 9.12 -4.44
C LEU A 95 1.56 7.70 -4.96
N GLY A 96 0.58 7.51 -5.86
CA GLY A 96 0.12 6.20 -6.29
C GLY A 96 1.23 5.30 -6.85
N GLU A 97 2.19 5.85 -7.60
CA GLU A 97 3.33 5.10 -8.13
C GLU A 97 4.27 4.62 -7.02
N GLU A 98 4.55 5.47 -6.03
CA GLU A 98 5.45 5.15 -4.92
C GLU A 98 4.82 4.09 -4.00
N ILE A 99 3.51 4.22 -3.73
CA ILE A 99 2.73 3.22 -3.00
C ILE A 99 2.76 1.87 -3.73
N SER A 100 2.49 1.89 -5.04
CA SER A 100 2.49 0.67 -5.85
C SER A 100 3.87 -0.01 -5.86
N ARG A 101 4.94 0.78 -5.97
CA ARG A 101 6.31 0.27 -5.90
C ARG A 101 6.64 -0.34 -4.54
N SER A 102 6.35 0.37 -3.46
CA SER A 102 6.61 -0.09 -2.10
C SER A 102 5.86 -1.37 -1.75
N LEU A 103 4.57 -1.44 -2.12
CA LEU A 103 3.76 -2.65 -1.98
C LEU A 103 4.30 -3.81 -2.81
N GLY A 104 4.73 -3.54 -4.04
CA GLY A 104 5.33 -4.55 -4.92
C GLY A 104 6.63 -5.11 -4.35
N ASP A 105 7.52 -4.25 -3.86
CA ASP A 105 8.78 -4.65 -3.24
C ASP A 105 8.54 -5.45 -1.95
N GLY A 106 7.63 -4.99 -1.10
CA GLY A 106 7.22 -5.68 0.13
C GLY A 106 6.71 -7.08 -0.14
N LEU A 107 5.78 -7.24 -1.09
CA LEU A 107 5.26 -8.55 -1.44
C LEU A 107 6.35 -9.47 -1.97
N SER A 108 7.24 -8.95 -2.80
CA SER A 108 8.32 -9.76 -3.40
C SER A 108 9.30 -10.26 -2.35
N LYS A 109 9.55 -9.43 -1.33
CA LYS A 109 10.36 -9.81 -0.18
C LYS A 109 9.69 -10.89 0.66
N GLU A 110 8.38 -10.78 0.92
CA GLU A 110 7.64 -11.77 1.71
C GLU A 110 7.42 -13.09 0.93
N ALA A 111 7.13 -13.02 -0.37
CA ALA A 111 6.97 -14.19 -1.23
C ALA A 111 8.26 -15.03 -1.29
N LYS A 112 9.43 -14.39 -1.30
CA LYS A 112 10.72 -15.10 -1.21
C LYS A 112 10.86 -15.94 0.06
N LYS A 113 10.25 -15.53 1.18
CA LYS A 113 10.30 -16.31 2.43
C LYS A 113 9.47 -17.59 2.37
N LEU A 114 8.44 -17.64 1.51
CA LEU A 114 7.60 -18.84 1.36
C LEU A 114 8.31 -19.95 0.57
N CYS A 115 9.45 -19.63 -0.05
CA CYS A 115 10.26 -20.55 -0.85
C CYS A 115 11.60 -20.92 -0.20
N GLN A 116 11.79 -20.52 1.05
CA GLN A 116 12.90 -20.91 1.91
C GLN A 116 12.37 -21.77 3.05
#